data_AF-A0A8H6K991-F1
#
_entry.id   AF-A0A8H6K991-F1
#
_cell.length_a   1.000
_cell.length_b   1.000
_cell.length_c   1.000
_cell.angle_alpha   90.00
_cell.angle_beta   90.00
_cell.angle_gamma   90.00
#
_symmetry.space_group_name_H-M   'P 1'
#
loop_
_entity.id
_entity.type
_entity.pdbx_description
1 polymer ?
#
loop_
_entity_poly.entity_id
_entity_poly.type
_entity_poly.pdbx_seq_one_letter_code
_entity_poly.pdbx_strand_id
1 'polypeptide(L)'
;MSSTTTTEAPGVSLTSTNGAPYEINAPKLDAPEANEAAPAEIFSARVAQLDPFDVEVNWPAGGDWQTTSADIIAKTGITRWKIVKGGLVWEYRLWFTNIKKYNYEFVDASGDHYLNKTSSAGDHYIDYNSDAPTITHVYGF
;
A
#
# COMPACT_ATOMS: atom_id res chain seq x y z
N MET A 1 -4.17 32.52 -13.70
CA MET A 1 -3.78 31.11 -13.87
C MET A 1 -3.33 30.62 -12.51
N SER A 2 -4.16 29.86 -11.81
CA SER A 2 -3.83 29.36 -10.48
C SER A 2 -3.28 27.94 -10.63
N SER A 3 -1.97 27.79 -10.52
CA SER A 3 -1.32 26.49 -10.43
C SER A 3 -1.52 25.95 -9.02
N THR A 4 -2.35 24.92 -8.87
CA THR A 4 -2.41 24.13 -7.64
C THR A 4 -1.18 23.22 -7.59
N THR A 5 -0.18 23.63 -6.82
CA THR A 5 0.93 22.75 -6.43
C THR A 5 0.38 21.78 -5.39
N THR A 6 0.06 20.55 -5.80
CA THR A 6 -0.21 19.45 -4.88
C THR A 6 1.13 19.07 -4.24
N THR A 7 1.35 19.48 -3.00
CA THR A 7 2.48 19.03 -2.19
C THR A 7 2.26 17.55 -1.84
N GLU A 8 3.04 16.66 -2.45
CA GLU A 8 3.13 15.24 -2.07
C GLU A 8 3.56 15.14 -0.59
N ALA A 9 2.87 14.34 0.20
CA ALA A 9 3.22 14.14 1.61
C ALA A 9 4.55 13.35 1.73
N PRO A 10 5.40 13.63 2.73
CA PRO A 10 6.66 12.89 2.92
C PRO A 10 6.39 11.41 3.23
N GLY A 11 7.16 10.53 2.58
CA GLY A 11 7.03 9.08 2.74
C GLY A 11 7.58 8.56 4.07
N VAL A 12 7.15 7.36 4.48
CA VAL A 12 7.68 6.62 5.63
C VAL A 12 8.43 5.39 5.14
N SER A 13 9.70 5.26 5.53
CA SER A 13 10.56 4.13 5.17
C SER A 13 10.39 2.95 6.13
N LEU A 14 10.28 1.74 5.60
CA LEU A 14 10.02 0.47 6.30
C LEU A 14 10.91 -0.65 5.71
N THR A 15 10.81 -1.87 6.24
CA THR A 15 11.56 -3.05 5.77
C THR A 15 10.63 -4.24 5.59
N SER A 16 10.75 -4.92 4.44
CA SER A 16 9.99 -6.12 4.10
C SER A 16 10.45 -7.32 4.92
N THR A 17 9.65 -8.39 4.89
CA THR A 17 9.97 -9.67 5.57
C THR A 17 11.32 -10.26 5.16
N ASN A 18 11.75 -10.04 3.91
CA ASN A 18 13.03 -10.53 3.40
C ASN A 18 14.16 -9.50 3.54
N GLY A 19 13.93 -8.38 4.23
CA GLY A 19 14.95 -7.38 4.52
C GLY A 19 15.10 -6.27 3.47
N ALA A 20 14.29 -6.26 2.41
CA ALA A 20 14.29 -5.19 1.42
C ALA A 20 13.57 -3.96 1.98
N PRO A 21 14.18 -2.76 1.95
CA PRO A 21 13.47 -1.58 2.44
C PRO A 21 12.33 -1.20 1.46
N TYR A 22 11.33 -0.47 1.93
CA TYR A 22 10.24 0.06 1.08
C TYR A 22 9.67 1.36 1.67
N GLU A 23 9.01 2.17 0.85
CA GLU A 23 8.43 3.46 1.28
C GLU A 23 6.95 3.56 0.95
N ILE A 24 6.18 4.18 1.85
CA ILE A 24 4.74 4.45 1.65
C ILE A 24 4.47 5.94 1.77
N ASN A 25 3.43 6.43 1.11
CA ASN A 25 2.91 7.76 1.42
C ASN A 25 2.18 7.76 2.78
N ALA A 26 2.68 8.51 3.75
CA ALA A 26 1.92 8.77 4.97
C ALA A 26 1.13 10.08 4.82
N PRO A 27 -0.19 10.11 5.03
CA PRO A 27 -0.82 11.37 5.43
C PRO A 27 -0.16 11.83 6.74
N LYS A 28 0.02 13.15 6.94
CA LYS A 28 0.49 13.72 8.21
C LYS A 28 -0.31 13.10 9.36
N LEU A 29 0.32 12.20 10.11
CA LEU A 29 -0.19 11.77 11.40
C LEU A 29 0.08 12.93 12.36
N ASP A 30 -0.97 13.53 12.91
CA ASP A 30 -0.82 14.20 14.20
C ASP A 30 -0.34 13.12 15.18
N ALA A 31 0.90 13.26 15.63
CA ALA A 31 1.58 12.26 16.44
C ALA A 31 0.79 12.03 17.75
N PRO A 32 0.33 10.81 18.05
CA PRO A 32 -0.01 10.48 19.42
C PRO A 32 1.28 10.40 20.24
N GLU A 33 1.28 11.04 21.40
CA GLU A 33 2.39 11.03 22.36
C GLU A 33 2.88 9.60 22.63
N ALA A 34 4.21 9.46 22.65
CA ALA A 34 4.90 8.19 22.84
C ALA A 34 4.55 7.56 24.20
N ASN A 35 3.79 6.47 24.15
CA ASN A 35 3.74 5.47 25.20
C ASN A 35 4.46 4.23 24.64
N GLU A 36 5.57 3.85 25.30
CA GLU A 36 6.35 2.65 25.02
C GLU A 36 5.56 1.37 25.36
N ALA A 37 4.60 1.02 24.50
CA ALA A 37 3.97 -0.30 24.46
C ALA A 37 4.32 -0.97 23.12
N ALA A 38 4.71 -2.25 23.19
CA ALA A 38 5.20 -3.03 22.06
C ALA A 38 4.26 -2.95 20.83
N PRO A 39 4.80 -2.93 19.59
CA PRO A 39 4.04 -2.63 18.37
C PRO A 39 2.80 -3.50 18.16
N ALA A 40 2.77 -4.73 18.68
CA ALA A 40 1.70 -5.70 18.44
C ALA A 40 0.37 -5.37 19.14
N GLU A 41 0.36 -4.66 20.28
CA GLU A 41 -0.88 -4.48 21.07
C GLU A 41 -1.68 -3.22 20.70
N ILE A 42 -1.07 -2.26 20.00
CA ILE A 42 -1.81 -1.11 19.45
C ILE A 42 -2.63 -1.50 18.19
N PHE A 43 -2.30 -2.63 17.53
CA PHE A 43 -2.96 -3.08 16.30
C PHE A 43 -4.45 -3.42 16.47
N SER A 44 -4.93 -3.81 17.65
CA SER A 44 -6.29 -4.34 17.80
C SER A 44 -7.37 -3.30 18.12
N ALA A 45 -7.06 -2.03 18.38
CA ALA A 45 -7.99 -1.21 19.15
C ALA A 45 -9.00 -0.32 18.36
N ARG A 46 -8.77 0.13 17.11
CA ARG A 46 -9.68 1.14 16.50
C ARG A 46 -9.79 1.17 14.97
N VAL A 47 -10.16 0.07 14.33
CA VAL A 47 -10.77 0.12 12.98
C VAL A 47 -12.13 -0.55 13.09
N ALA A 48 -13.20 0.10 12.62
CA ALA A 48 -14.49 -0.58 12.46
C ALA A 48 -14.22 -1.85 11.63
N GLN A 49 -14.33 -3.02 12.26
CA GLN A 49 -13.79 -4.28 11.75
C GLN A 49 -14.45 -4.63 10.42
N LEU A 50 -13.80 -4.24 9.34
CA LEU A 50 -14.05 -4.83 8.04
C LEU A 50 -13.54 -6.25 8.10
N ASP A 51 -14.25 -7.18 7.47
CA ASP A 51 -13.79 -8.57 7.41
C ASP A 51 -12.41 -8.62 6.74
N PRO A 52 -11.44 -9.34 7.35
CA PRO A 52 -10.14 -9.52 6.73
C PRO A 52 -10.29 -10.30 5.43
N PHE A 53 -9.39 -10.07 4.49
CA PHE A 53 -9.40 -10.75 3.20
C PHE A 53 -8.00 -11.19 2.79
N ASP A 54 -8.00 -12.18 1.89
CA ASP A 54 -6.87 -12.69 1.14
C ASP A 54 -7.37 -12.90 -0.30
N VAL A 55 -6.71 -12.26 -1.27
CA VAL A 55 -7.02 -12.44 -2.68
C VAL A 55 -5.75 -12.64 -3.49
N GLU A 56 -5.76 -13.67 -4.32
CA GLU A 56 -4.77 -13.88 -5.38
C GLU A 56 -5.06 -12.91 -6.54
N VAL A 57 -4.00 -12.32 -7.08
CA VAL A 57 -4.03 -11.38 -8.20
C VAL A 57 -2.87 -11.66 -9.16
N ASN A 58 -2.90 -11.02 -10.33
CA ASN A 58 -1.76 -11.00 -11.25
C ASN A 58 -1.59 -9.58 -11.78
N TRP A 59 -0.82 -8.78 -11.06
CA TRP A 59 -0.62 -7.36 -11.35
C TRP A 59 0.82 -7.15 -11.84
N PRO A 60 1.09 -7.30 -13.15
CA PRO A 60 2.44 -7.15 -13.69
C PRO A 60 2.92 -5.69 -13.69
N ALA A 61 4.25 -5.53 -13.58
CA ALA A 61 4.90 -4.23 -13.74
C ALA A 61 4.88 -3.72 -15.19
N GLY A 62 4.88 -2.40 -15.37
CA GLY A 62 5.09 -1.76 -16.66
C GLY A 62 3.80 -1.37 -17.42
N GLY A 63 2.75 -0.98 -16.70
CA GLY A 63 1.47 -0.61 -17.29
C GLY A 63 0.88 0.72 -16.80
N ASP A 64 -0.14 1.19 -17.50
CA ASP A 64 -1.04 2.25 -17.04
C ASP A 64 -2.06 1.72 -16.04
N TRP A 65 -2.84 2.65 -15.45
CA TRP A 65 -3.95 2.32 -14.54
C TRP A 65 -4.85 1.22 -15.09
N GLN A 66 -4.93 0.12 -14.35
CA GLN A 66 -5.83 -0.99 -14.59
C GLN A 66 -7.00 -0.93 -13.62
N THR A 67 -8.22 -1.06 -14.14
CA THR A 67 -9.42 -1.20 -13.30
C THR A 67 -9.47 -2.59 -12.70
N THR A 68 -9.77 -2.67 -11.40
CA THR A 68 -9.91 -3.94 -10.69
C THR A 68 -11.28 -4.57 -10.98
N SER A 69 -11.38 -5.90 -10.97
CA SER A 69 -12.65 -6.59 -11.19
C SER A 69 -13.63 -6.35 -10.03
N ALA A 70 -14.93 -6.43 -10.31
CA ALA A 70 -15.97 -6.11 -9.32
C ALA A 70 -15.93 -7.01 -8.07
N ASP A 71 -15.54 -8.28 -8.22
CA ASP A 71 -15.39 -9.24 -7.13
C ASP A 71 -14.21 -8.90 -6.21
N ILE A 72 -13.08 -8.47 -6.77
CA ILE A 72 -11.94 -7.99 -5.99
C ILE A 72 -12.28 -6.65 -5.33
N ILE A 73 -12.93 -5.71 -6.04
CA ILE A 73 -13.39 -4.44 -5.46
C ILE A 73 -14.30 -4.68 -4.23
N ALA A 74 -15.25 -5.62 -4.34
CA ALA A 74 -16.18 -5.91 -3.25
C ALA A 74 -15.45 -6.42 -2.00
N LYS A 75 -14.41 -7.23 -2.16
CA LYS A 75 -13.59 -7.76 -1.07
C LYS A 75 -12.63 -6.70 -0.53
N THR A 76 -11.74 -6.19 -1.37
CA THR A 76 -10.59 -5.40 -0.95
C THR A 76 -10.87 -3.91 -0.87
N GLY A 77 -11.88 -3.42 -1.59
CA GLY A 77 -12.11 -2.00 -1.80
C GLY A 77 -11.11 -1.34 -2.74
N ILE A 78 -10.19 -2.07 -3.37
CA ILE A 78 -9.24 -1.52 -4.35
C ILE A 78 -9.94 -1.42 -5.71
N THR A 79 -10.02 -0.22 -6.28
CA THR A 79 -10.76 0.05 -7.53
C THR A 79 -9.89 0.06 -8.77
N ARG A 80 -8.63 0.44 -8.62
CA ARG A 80 -7.64 0.46 -9.69
C ARG A 80 -6.22 0.38 -9.12
N TRP A 81 -5.29 -0.06 -9.95
CA TRP A 81 -3.88 -0.17 -9.61
C TRP A 81 -3.00 0.09 -10.84
N LYS A 82 -1.72 0.41 -10.62
CA LYS A 82 -0.67 0.33 -11.65
C LYS A 82 0.69 0.15 -10.98
N ILE A 83 1.63 -0.46 -11.69
CA ILE A 83 3.01 -0.58 -11.23
C ILE A 83 3.91 0.05 -12.27
N VAL A 84 4.60 1.11 -11.88
CA VAL A 84 5.53 1.84 -12.75
C VAL A 84 6.97 1.54 -12.34
N LYS A 85 7.85 1.45 -13.35
CA LYS A 85 9.30 1.31 -13.17
C LYS A 85 9.99 2.64 -13.42
N GLY A 86 11.01 2.99 -12.63
CA GLY A 86 11.93 4.08 -12.98
C GLY A 86 12.23 5.12 -11.91
N GLY A 87 12.20 4.77 -10.62
CA GLY A 87 12.74 5.64 -9.57
C GLY A 87 14.27 5.52 -9.44
N LEU A 88 14.90 6.55 -8.85
CA LEU A 88 16.34 6.58 -8.60
C LEU A 88 16.76 5.78 -7.35
N VAL A 89 15.86 5.67 -6.39
CA VAL A 89 16.07 4.95 -5.11
C VAL A 89 15.28 3.63 -5.11
N TRP A 90 14.07 3.68 -5.66
CA TRP A 90 13.14 2.56 -5.76
C TRP A 90 12.88 2.25 -7.22
N GLU A 91 13.14 1.01 -7.61
CA GLU A 91 12.97 0.58 -9.00
C GLU A 91 11.50 0.59 -9.40
N TYR A 92 10.60 0.26 -8.47
CA TYR A 92 9.17 0.12 -8.71
C TYR A 92 8.32 0.97 -7.75
N ARG A 93 7.19 1.47 -8.28
CA ARG A 93 6.12 2.08 -7.48
C ARG A 93 4.79 1.43 -7.82
N LEU A 94 4.16 0.77 -6.85
CA LEU A 94 2.78 0.34 -6.89
C LEU A 94 1.89 1.52 -6.51
N TRP A 95 1.02 1.94 -7.41
CA TRP A 95 -0.10 2.81 -7.09
C TRP A 95 -1.38 1.99 -6.97
N PHE A 96 -2.23 2.34 -6.02
CA PHE A 96 -3.58 1.77 -5.91
C PHE A 96 -4.57 2.81 -5.40
N THR A 97 -5.84 2.62 -5.73
CA THR A 97 -6.94 3.45 -5.21
C THR A 97 -7.87 2.60 -4.37
N ASN A 98 -8.18 3.01 -3.15
CA ASN A 98 -9.11 2.30 -2.27
C ASN A 98 -10.37 3.12 -1.93
N ILE A 99 -11.49 2.41 -1.70
CA ILE A 99 -12.75 2.96 -1.14
C ILE A 99 -13.03 2.47 0.29
N LYS A 100 -12.26 1.48 0.76
CA LYS A 100 -12.31 0.93 2.13
C LYS A 100 -10.96 1.13 2.81
N LYS A 101 -10.97 1.38 4.12
CA LYS A 101 -9.75 1.58 4.91
C LYS A 101 -9.30 0.26 5.49
N TYR A 102 -8.14 -0.23 5.05
CA TYR A 102 -7.49 -1.42 5.59
C TYR A 102 -6.01 -1.13 5.86
N ASN A 103 -5.39 -1.97 6.67
CA ASN A 103 -3.95 -2.20 6.54
C ASN A 103 -3.78 -3.17 5.37
N TYR A 104 -3.31 -2.66 4.23
CA TYR A 104 -3.07 -3.50 3.07
C TYR A 104 -1.68 -4.09 3.13
N GLU A 105 -1.56 -5.36 2.77
CA GLU A 105 -0.28 -6.02 2.53
C GLU A 105 -0.28 -6.59 1.12
N PHE A 106 0.78 -6.29 0.37
CA PHE A 106 0.96 -6.74 -1.01
C PHE A 106 2.15 -7.67 -1.07
N VAL A 107 2.01 -8.80 -1.79
CA VAL A 107 3.08 -9.78 -1.98
C VAL A 107 3.41 -9.86 -3.45
N ASP A 108 4.69 -9.72 -3.80
CA ASP A 108 5.15 -9.87 -5.18
C ASP A 108 5.49 -11.33 -5.54
N ALA A 109 6.04 -11.55 -6.74
CA ALA A 109 6.37 -12.87 -7.22
C ALA A 109 7.73 -13.39 -6.69
N SER A 110 8.55 -12.55 -6.06
CA SER A 110 9.71 -13.00 -5.28
C SER A 110 9.33 -13.42 -3.86
N GLY A 111 8.11 -13.09 -3.42
CA GLY A 111 7.61 -13.37 -2.08
C GLY A 111 7.96 -12.29 -1.08
N ASP A 112 8.23 -11.06 -1.54
CA ASP A 112 8.42 -9.90 -0.69
C ASP A 112 7.09 -9.28 -0.30
N HIS A 113 6.99 -8.83 0.95
CA HIS A 113 5.78 -8.29 1.55
C HIS A 113 5.89 -6.78 1.78
N TYR A 114 4.86 -6.03 1.40
CA TYR A 114 4.82 -4.58 1.51
C TYR A 114 3.53 -4.11 2.18
N LEU A 115 3.64 -3.46 3.34
CA LEU A 115 2.49 -3.02 4.13
C LEU A 115 2.22 -1.53 3.97
N ASN A 116 0.99 -1.15 3.62
CA ASN A 116 0.51 0.23 3.60
C ASN A 116 -0.78 0.39 4.41
N LYS A 117 -0.70 1.19 5.48
CA LYS A 117 -1.85 1.53 6.32
C LYS A 117 -2.61 2.72 5.75
N THR A 118 -3.79 2.44 5.19
CA THR A 118 -4.63 3.48 4.60
C THR A 118 -5.58 4.08 5.64
N SER A 119 -5.32 5.30 6.09
CA SER A 119 -6.22 6.03 7.01
C SER A 119 -7.35 6.78 6.28
N SER A 120 -7.26 6.88 4.95
CA SER A 120 -8.26 7.48 4.06
C SER A 120 -8.51 6.62 2.82
N ALA A 121 -9.70 6.76 2.25
CA ALA A 121 -9.97 6.35 0.88
C ALA A 121 -9.25 7.29 -0.09
N GLY A 122 -8.80 6.79 -1.23
CA GLY A 122 -8.13 7.58 -2.26
C GLY A 122 -6.95 6.86 -2.90
N ASP A 123 -6.08 7.63 -3.53
CA ASP A 123 -4.87 7.12 -4.19
C ASP A 123 -3.74 7.00 -3.15
N HIS A 124 -3.05 5.85 -3.17
CA HIS A 124 -1.91 5.53 -2.33
C HIS A 124 -0.80 4.94 -3.18
N TYR A 125 0.41 4.92 -2.63
CA TYR A 125 1.52 4.22 -3.27
C TYR A 125 2.42 3.48 -2.30
N ILE A 126 3.14 2.50 -2.85
CA ILE A 126 4.25 1.79 -2.24
C ILE A 126 5.42 1.83 -3.22
N ASP A 127 6.55 2.34 -2.77
CA ASP A 127 7.83 2.30 -3.45
C ASP A 127 8.65 1.10 -2.96
N TYR A 128 9.16 0.29 -3.87
CA TYR A 128 9.86 -0.96 -3.54
C TYR A 128 10.89 -1.37 -4.59
N ASN A 129 11.79 -2.28 -4.19
CA ASN A 129 12.75 -2.95 -5.07
C ASN A 129 12.43 -4.46 -5.06
N SER A 130 12.37 -5.07 -6.24
CA SER A 130 12.06 -6.50 -6.38
C SER A 130 12.63 -7.05 -7.68
N ASP A 131 13.18 -8.27 -7.62
CA ASP A 131 13.62 -9.00 -8.81
C ASP A 131 12.43 -9.56 -9.62
N ALA A 132 11.24 -9.64 -9.02
CA ALA A 132 10.02 -10.16 -9.62
C ALA A 132 8.80 -9.31 -9.20
N PRO A 133 8.66 -8.08 -9.75
CA PRO A 133 7.82 -7.01 -9.20
C PRO A 133 6.31 -7.19 -9.38
N THR A 134 5.87 -8.30 -9.97
CA THR A 134 4.45 -8.61 -10.19
C THR A 134 3.79 -8.90 -8.85
N ILE A 135 2.75 -8.16 -8.48
CA ILE A 135 1.98 -8.47 -7.26
C ILE A 135 1.10 -9.71 -7.53
N THR A 136 1.19 -10.67 -6.61
CA THR A 136 0.52 -11.96 -6.66
C THR A 136 -0.56 -12.12 -5.59
N HIS A 137 -0.44 -11.44 -4.45
CA HIS A 137 -1.44 -11.49 -3.38
C HIS A 137 -1.69 -10.11 -2.76
N VAL A 138 -2.92 -9.91 -2.28
CA VAL A 138 -3.31 -8.74 -1.49
C VAL A 138 -4.09 -9.18 -0.27
N TYR A 139 -3.66 -8.72 0.90
CA TYR A 139 -4.32 -8.94 2.17
C TYR A 139 -4.88 -7.62 2.73
N GLY A 140 -5.88 -7.75 3.60
CA GLY A 140 -6.38 -6.62 4.39
C GLY A 140 -6.87 -7.08 5.76
N PHE A 141 -6.56 -6.27 6.78
CA PHE A 141 -6.88 -6.51 8.19
C PHE A 141 -7.01 -5.21 8.99
#